data_AF-A0A2E4ZWC3-F1
#
_entry.id   AF-A0A2E4ZWC3-F1
#
_cell.length_a   1.000
_cell.length_b   1.000
_cell.length_c   1.000
_cell.angle_alpha   90.00
_cell.angle_beta   90.00
_cell.angle_gamma   90.00
#
_symmetry.space_group_name_H-M   'P 1'
#
loop_
_entity.id
_entity.type
_entity.pdbx_description
1 polymer ?
#
loop_
_entity_poly.entity_id
_entity_poly.type
_entity_poly.pdbx_seq_one_letter_code
_entity_poly.pdbx_strand_id
1 'polypeptide(L)'
;MVCSSKDPPKTHPLGIMRHLLTLILFMTGPLTCLLEGKRNEDLVYTAVMAFGEGVKAEAAGDFNKAIASYRKAAAQVHSANLHGNLANLYFKVGDYGKAILHYRKALLLSPNNRELKANLARVREIAKIQIPARSAATDYFAPSTISIWCWSTTSLFWIGLFVGLILMKRLVSSLIKFLVAVTWLSLVAFGSYATWRADQNVMMLFREAVAVSLPGASGDEASKVALRRYAGDSNEANAQLISGEIVHIDLDQESKLKQHRTADNSIWYLARSGTGGKKGWATSKELLRVLD
;
A
#
# COMPACT_ATOMS: atom_id res chain seq x y z
N MET A 1 67.46 -34.23 -11.14
CA MET A 1 66.09 -33.97 -11.61
C MET A 1 65.16 -34.63 -10.60
N VAL A 2 64.29 -33.98 -9.84
CA VAL A 2 63.64 -32.65 -9.88
C VAL A 2 63.35 -32.23 -8.43
N CYS A 3 63.52 -30.94 -8.11
CA CYS A 3 63.14 -30.34 -6.83
C CYS A 3 61.62 -30.17 -6.71
N SER A 4 61.04 -30.36 -5.52
CA SER A 4 59.71 -29.82 -5.19
C SER A 4 59.76 -29.16 -3.81
N SER A 5 59.64 -27.84 -3.79
CA SER A 5 59.47 -27.01 -2.60
C SER A 5 58.08 -27.24 -1.99
N LYS A 6 57.99 -27.16 -0.66
CA LYS A 6 56.74 -26.94 0.08
C LYS A 6 56.92 -25.68 0.91
N ASP A 7 56.29 -24.60 0.47
CA ASP A 7 56.16 -23.36 1.24
C ASP A 7 55.14 -23.51 2.39
N PRO A 8 55.27 -22.73 3.48
CA PRO A 8 54.34 -22.75 4.61
C PRO A 8 52.99 -22.04 4.28
N PRO A 9 51.92 -22.33 5.04
CA PRO A 9 50.58 -21.81 4.76
C PRO A 9 50.48 -20.29 5.00
N LYS A 10 49.96 -19.57 4.00
CA LYS A 10 49.65 -18.14 4.05
C LYS A 10 48.44 -17.89 4.96
N THR A 11 48.61 -17.10 6.02
CA THR A 11 47.50 -16.53 6.79
C THR A 11 46.83 -15.41 5.98
N HIS A 12 45.54 -15.58 5.68
CA HIS A 12 44.78 -14.61 4.87
C HIS A 12 44.47 -13.31 5.67
N PRO A 13 44.63 -12.11 5.08
CA PRO A 13 44.37 -10.82 5.74
C PRO A 13 42.87 -10.45 5.87
N LEU A 14 41.97 -11.39 5.59
CA LEU A 14 40.52 -11.18 5.55
C LEU A 14 39.89 -10.88 6.93
N GLY A 15 40.57 -11.24 8.03
CA GLY A 15 40.07 -10.98 9.40
C GLY A 15 40.14 -9.51 9.81
N ILE A 16 41.27 -8.84 9.52
CA ILE A 16 41.50 -7.43 9.91
C ILE A 16 40.58 -6.49 9.10
N MET A 17 40.32 -6.82 7.83
CA MET A 17 39.43 -6.06 6.97
C MET A 17 37.95 -6.15 7.40
N ARG A 18 37.52 -7.30 7.96
CA ARG A 18 36.16 -7.47 8.49
C ARG A 18 35.93 -6.64 9.75
N HIS A 19 36.94 -6.55 10.63
CA HIS A 19 36.88 -5.73 11.85
C HIS A 19 36.96 -4.23 11.55
N LEU A 20 37.80 -3.81 10.60
CA LEU A 20 37.85 -2.42 10.12
C LEU A 20 36.52 -1.96 9.50
N LEU A 21 35.87 -2.79 8.69
CA LEU A 21 34.57 -2.47 8.08
C LEU A 21 33.47 -2.29 9.13
N THR A 22 33.44 -3.16 10.15
CA THR A 22 32.50 -3.03 11.27
C THR A 22 32.79 -1.81 12.14
N LEU A 23 34.06 -1.44 12.36
CA LEU A 23 34.43 -0.24 13.11
C LEU A 23 34.04 1.03 12.35
N ILE A 24 34.22 1.05 11.02
CA ILE A 24 33.82 2.17 10.14
C ILE A 24 32.30 2.32 10.13
N LEU A 25 31.52 1.25 10.07
CA LEU A 25 30.05 1.29 10.17
C LEU A 25 29.58 1.76 11.56
N PHE A 26 30.29 1.41 12.64
CA PHE A 26 29.96 1.82 14.01
C PHE A 26 30.33 3.28 14.31
N MET A 27 31.41 3.79 13.70
CA MET A 27 31.85 5.18 13.83
C MET A 27 31.11 6.13 12.88
N THR A 28 30.61 5.64 11.73
CA THR A 28 29.77 6.43 10.81
C THR A 28 28.29 6.37 11.18
N GLY A 29 27.82 5.34 11.90
CA GLY A 29 26.43 5.20 12.38
C GLY A 29 25.83 6.42 13.09
N PRO A 30 26.55 7.06 14.05
CA PRO A 30 26.10 8.29 14.68
C PRO A 30 26.01 9.45 13.69
N LEU A 31 26.96 9.55 12.75
CA LEU A 31 26.99 10.62 11.74
C LEU A 31 25.90 10.42 10.68
N THR A 32 25.63 9.19 10.24
CA THR A 32 24.51 8.87 9.34
C THR A 32 23.17 9.11 10.03
N CYS A 33 23.02 8.77 11.32
CA CYS A 33 21.81 9.06 12.09
C CYS A 33 21.61 10.58 12.29
N LEU A 34 22.68 11.36 12.52
CA LEU A 34 22.61 12.82 12.65
C LEU A 34 22.32 13.51 11.31
N LEU A 35 22.88 13.00 10.22
CA LEU A 35 22.62 13.51 8.86
C LEU A 35 21.23 13.10 8.34
N GLU A 36 20.74 11.91 8.68
CA GLU A 36 19.37 11.46 8.40
C GLU A 36 18.34 12.24 9.24
N GLY A 37 18.65 12.50 10.52
CA GLY A 37 17.84 13.36 11.38
C GLY A 37 17.66 14.76 10.81
N LYS A 38 18.76 15.44 10.44
CA LYS A 38 18.71 16.77 9.81
C LYS A 38 17.98 16.76 8.47
N ARG A 39 18.22 15.76 7.61
CA ARG A 39 17.52 15.61 6.33
C ARG A 39 16.01 15.44 6.53
N ASN A 40 15.60 14.63 7.50
CA ASN A 40 14.19 14.41 7.79
C ASN A 40 13.51 15.66 8.38
N GLU A 41 14.22 16.43 9.21
CA GLU A 41 13.73 17.73 9.71
C GLU A 41 13.50 18.74 8.58
N ASP A 42 14.45 18.87 7.64
CA ASP A 42 14.32 19.76 6.48
C ASP A 42 13.15 19.36 5.57
N LEU A 43 12.94 18.06 5.36
CA LEU A 43 11.81 17.53 4.58
C LEU A 43 10.46 17.81 5.26
N VAL A 44 10.38 17.65 6.58
CA VAL A 44 9.16 17.99 7.33
C VAL A 44 8.90 19.49 7.32
N TYR A 45 9.93 20.31 7.50
CA TYR A 45 9.80 21.76 7.44
C TYR A 45 9.27 22.23 6.07
N THR A 46 9.86 21.75 4.98
CA THR A 46 9.40 22.09 3.62
C THR A 46 7.97 21.62 3.37
N ALA A 47 7.58 20.46 3.90
CA ALA A 47 6.20 19.97 3.81
C ALA A 47 5.21 20.85 4.58
N VAL A 48 5.56 21.29 5.79
CA VAL A 48 4.74 22.20 6.61
C VAL A 48 4.58 23.55 5.93
N MET A 49 5.65 24.09 5.35
CA MET A 49 5.60 25.34 4.60
C MET A 49 4.70 25.21 3.37
N ALA A 50 4.87 24.15 2.58
CA ALA A 50 4.00 23.86 1.44
C ALA A 50 2.53 23.67 1.86
N PHE A 51 2.27 23.04 3.01
CA PHE A 51 0.91 22.94 3.56
C PHE A 51 0.34 24.32 3.88
N GLY A 52 1.09 25.17 4.57
CA GLY A 52 0.67 26.53 4.89
C GLY A 52 0.39 27.39 3.66
N GLU A 53 1.19 27.27 2.59
CA GLU A 53 0.91 27.90 1.30
C GLU A 53 -0.39 27.39 0.67
N GLY A 54 -0.64 26.08 0.76
CA GLY A 54 -1.87 25.45 0.28
C GLY A 54 -3.10 25.99 0.98
N VAL A 55 -3.04 26.12 2.32
CA VAL A 55 -4.12 26.71 3.12
C VAL A 55 -4.39 28.17 2.71
N LYS A 56 -3.34 28.98 2.53
CA LYS A 56 -3.48 30.38 2.09
C LYS A 56 -4.11 30.48 0.69
N ALA A 57 -3.66 29.65 -0.25
CA ALA A 57 -4.21 29.63 -1.61
C ALA A 57 -5.67 29.15 -1.62
N GLU A 58 -6.02 28.16 -0.81
CA GLU A 58 -7.40 27.68 -0.65
C GLU A 58 -8.30 28.78 -0.09
N ALA A 59 -7.86 29.50 0.94
CA ALA A 59 -8.59 30.64 1.51
C ALA A 59 -8.77 31.78 0.50
N ALA A 60 -7.80 31.96 -0.40
CA ALA A 60 -7.88 32.93 -1.49
C ALA A 60 -8.75 32.46 -2.68
N GLY A 61 -9.26 31.22 -2.66
CA GLY A 61 -10.05 30.64 -3.75
C GLY A 61 -9.24 30.14 -4.95
N ASP A 62 -7.90 30.19 -4.89
CA ASP A 62 -7.02 29.67 -5.94
C ASP A 62 -6.79 28.17 -5.74
N PHE A 63 -7.77 27.37 -6.18
CA PHE A 63 -7.76 25.92 -5.99
C PHE A 63 -6.60 25.23 -6.73
N ASN A 64 -6.18 25.73 -7.89
CA ASN A 64 -5.08 25.12 -8.65
C ASN A 64 -3.75 25.28 -7.90
N LYS A 65 -3.48 26.48 -7.36
CA LYS A 65 -2.30 26.73 -6.54
C LYS A 65 -2.36 25.94 -5.24
N ALA A 66 -3.52 25.87 -4.59
CA ALA A 66 -3.72 25.09 -3.38
C ALA A 66 -3.42 23.60 -3.60
N ILE A 67 -3.93 23.01 -4.69
CA ILE A 67 -3.63 21.63 -5.09
C ILE A 67 -2.12 21.45 -5.30
N ALA A 68 -1.46 22.36 -6.02
CA ALA A 68 -0.02 22.26 -6.25
C ALA A 68 0.79 22.28 -4.94
N SER A 69 0.48 23.18 -4.02
CA SER A 69 1.14 23.29 -2.72
C SER A 69 0.86 22.08 -1.82
N TYR A 70 -0.38 21.61 -1.71
CA TYR A 70 -0.68 20.40 -0.95
C TYR A 70 -0.07 19.13 -1.56
N ARG A 71 0.06 19.03 -2.90
CA ARG A 71 0.78 17.92 -3.54
C ARG A 71 2.25 17.91 -3.17
N LYS A 72 2.90 19.08 -3.08
CA LYS A 72 4.28 19.18 -2.59
C LYS A 72 4.40 18.69 -1.16
N ALA A 73 3.48 19.09 -0.27
CA ALA A 73 3.44 18.58 1.10
C ALA A 73 3.24 17.05 1.14
N ALA A 74 2.31 16.54 0.32
CA ALA A 74 1.96 15.12 0.25
C ALA A 74 3.04 14.22 -0.37
N ALA A 75 4.08 14.82 -0.96
CA ALA A 75 5.25 14.08 -1.43
C ALA A 75 6.22 13.73 -0.30
N GLN A 76 6.11 14.38 0.85
CA GLN A 76 7.03 14.20 1.99
C GLN A 76 6.30 13.68 3.24
N VAL A 77 5.07 14.14 3.48
CA VAL A 77 4.29 13.81 4.68
C VAL A 77 2.92 13.30 4.27
N HIS A 78 2.49 12.21 4.91
CA HIS A 78 1.17 11.63 4.72
C HIS A 78 0.32 11.81 5.98
N SER A 79 -0.83 12.47 5.85
CA SER A 79 -1.82 12.56 6.92
C SER A 79 -3.23 12.45 6.33
N ALA A 80 -4.17 11.93 7.14
CA ALA A 80 -5.56 11.81 6.72
C ALA A 80 -6.15 13.19 6.36
N ASN A 81 -5.82 14.23 7.11
CA ASN A 81 -6.28 15.60 6.86
C ASN A 81 -5.72 16.17 5.56
N LEU A 82 -4.42 15.99 5.29
CA LEU A 82 -3.80 16.47 4.05
C LEU A 82 -4.43 15.82 2.81
N HIS A 83 -4.58 14.51 2.83
CA HIS A 83 -5.24 13.80 1.73
C HIS A 83 -6.74 14.13 1.65
N GLY A 84 -7.43 14.33 2.78
CA GLY A 84 -8.81 14.82 2.81
C GLY A 84 -8.94 16.21 2.16
N ASN A 85 -8.04 17.13 2.45
CA ASN A 85 -8.02 18.48 1.86
C ASN A 85 -7.74 18.44 0.35
N LEU A 86 -6.74 17.64 -0.08
CA LEU A 86 -6.50 17.41 -1.51
C LEU A 86 -7.75 16.86 -2.20
N ALA A 87 -8.41 15.87 -1.59
CA ALA A 87 -9.62 15.29 -2.15
C ALA A 87 -10.76 16.30 -2.27
N ASN A 88 -10.97 17.13 -1.24
CA ASN A 88 -11.95 18.21 -1.25
C ASN A 88 -11.65 19.23 -2.37
N LEU A 89 -10.39 19.60 -2.57
CA LEU A 89 -10.00 20.52 -3.66
C LEU A 89 -10.23 19.90 -5.03
N TYR A 90 -9.83 18.64 -5.23
CA TYR A 90 -10.10 17.94 -6.48
C TYR A 90 -11.59 17.80 -6.77
N PHE A 91 -12.40 17.58 -5.74
CA PHE A 91 -13.84 17.60 -5.84
C PHE A 91 -14.37 18.97 -6.29
N LYS A 92 -13.86 20.07 -5.71
CA LYS A 92 -14.25 21.45 -6.08
C LYS A 92 -13.91 21.79 -7.54
N VAL A 93 -12.80 21.30 -8.06
CA VAL A 93 -12.39 21.52 -9.47
C VAL A 93 -12.96 20.48 -10.45
N GLY A 94 -13.79 19.54 -9.97
CA GLY A 94 -14.45 18.53 -10.80
C GLY A 94 -13.60 17.31 -11.18
N ASP A 95 -12.36 17.20 -10.67
CA ASP A 95 -11.51 16.02 -10.88
C ASP A 95 -11.87 14.92 -9.87
N TYR A 96 -13.01 14.27 -10.12
CA TYR A 96 -13.54 13.24 -9.22
C TYR A 96 -12.62 12.02 -9.10
N GLY A 97 -11.84 11.69 -10.13
CA GLY A 97 -10.89 10.59 -10.11
C GLY A 97 -9.79 10.81 -9.06
N LYS A 98 -9.14 11.98 -9.08
CA LYS A 98 -8.14 12.34 -8.06
C LYS A 98 -8.77 12.56 -6.68
N ALA A 99 -10.01 13.07 -6.61
CA ALA A 99 -10.73 13.18 -5.34
C ALA A 99 -10.94 11.80 -4.68
N ILE A 100 -11.41 10.81 -5.45
CA ILE A 100 -11.58 9.43 -4.99
C ILE A 100 -10.24 8.86 -4.51
N LEU A 101 -9.16 9.02 -5.28
CA LEU A 101 -7.83 8.57 -4.89
C LEU A 101 -7.42 9.12 -3.53
N HIS A 102 -7.50 10.43 -3.34
CA HIS A 102 -7.05 11.06 -2.11
C HIS A 102 -7.95 10.78 -0.91
N TYR A 103 -9.28 10.68 -1.08
CA TYR A 103 -10.13 10.20 0.02
C TYR A 103 -9.78 8.75 0.41
N ARG A 104 -9.44 7.89 -0.55
CA ARG A 104 -8.98 6.53 -0.24
C ARG A 104 -7.66 6.55 0.54
N LYS A 105 -6.66 7.34 0.10
CA LYS A 105 -5.40 7.53 0.86
C LYS A 105 -5.68 8.03 2.29
N ALA A 106 -6.59 8.99 2.44
CA ALA A 106 -6.98 9.50 3.75
C ALA A 106 -7.64 8.43 4.64
N LEU A 107 -8.49 7.58 4.08
CA LEU A 107 -9.15 6.49 4.80
C LEU A 107 -8.20 5.34 5.16
N LEU A 108 -7.09 5.15 4.45
CA LEU A 108 -6.05 4.21 4.90
C LEU A 108 -5.40 4.69 6.19
N LEU A 109 -5.20 6.00 6.34
CA LEU A 109 -4.62 6.62 7.53
C LEU A 109 -5.64 6.81 8.65
N SER A 110 -6.93 6.90 8.32
CA SER A 110 -8.02 7.03 9.31
C SER A 110 -9.25 6.20 8.91
N PRO A 111 -9.19 4.87 9.08
CA PRO A 111 -10.22 3.94 8.59
C PRO A 111 -11.61 4.15 9.19
N ASN A 112 -11.70 4.79 10.36
CA ASN A 112 -12.96 5.01 11.09
C ASN A 112 -13.53 6.42 10.93
N ASN A 113 -12.90 7.29 10.13
CA ASN A 113 -13.40 8.64 9.91
C ASN A 113 -14.70 8.60 9.08
N ARG A 114 -15.83 8.96 9.73
CA ARG A 114 -17.16 8.94 9.11
C ARG A 114 -17.32 10.00 8.03
N GLU A 115 -16.71 11.16 8.22
CA GLU A 115 -16.77 12.27 7.26
C GLU A 115 -16.07 11.90 5.95
N LEU A 116 -14.85 11.34 6.04
CA LEU A 116 -14.12 10.88 4.85
C LEU A 116 -14.88 9.78 4.10
N LYS A 117 -15.55 8.86 4.82
CA LYS A 117 -16.42 7.84 4.20
C LYS A 117 -17.61 8.46 3.47
N ALA A 118 -18.27 9.43 4.09
CA ALA A 118 -19.42 10.13 3.50
C ALA A 118 -19.01 10.94 2.26
N ASN A 119 -17.89 11.66 2.34
CA ASN A 119 -17.38 12.43 1.22
C ASN A 119 -16.92 11.53 0.05
N LEU A 120 -16.28 10.40 0.35
CA LEU A 120 -15.93 9.39 -0.66
C LEU A 120 -17.18 8.79 -1.33
N ALA A 121 -18.22 8.49 -0.55
CA ALA A 121 -19.47 7.98 -1.09
C ALA A 121 -20.13 9.01 -2.03
N ARG A 122 -20.21 10.28 -1.58
CA ARG A 122 -20.75 11.40 -2.38
C ARG A 122 -20.02 11.57 -3.71
N VAL A 123 -18.68 11.60 -3.70
CA VAL A 123 -17.94 11.79 -4.96
C VAL A 123 -18.09 10.61 -5.92
N ARG A 124 -18.20 9.37 -5.40
CA ARG A 124 -18.46 8.18 -6.22
C ARG A 124 -19.83 8.22 -6.88
N GLU A 125 -20.83 8.65 -6.13
CA GLU A 125 -22.20 8.81 -6.64
C GLU A 125 -22.24 9.84 -7.78
N ILE A 126 -21.62 11.01 -7.59
CA ILE A 126 -21.53 12.05 -8.61
C ILE A 126 -20.74 11.56 -9.83
N ALA A 127 -19.63 10.86 -9.62
CA ALA A 127 -18.82 10.27 -10.69
C ALA A 127 -19.45 9.02 -11.33
N LYS A 128 -20.62 8.57 -10.85
CA LYS A 128 -21.32 7.36 -11.29
C LYS A 128 -20.45 6.10 -11.25
N ILE A 129 -19.52 6.04 -10.28
CA ILE A 129 -18.64 4.89 -10.08
C ILE A 129 -19.40 3.82 -9.29
N GLN A 130 -19.54 2.64 -9.88
CA GLN A 130 -20.16 1.49 -9.21
C GLN A 130 -19.38 1.11 -7.96
N ILE A 131 -20.10 0.96 -6.85
CA ILE A 131 -19.55 0.49 -5.60
C ILE A 131 -19.68 -1.04 -5.63
N PRO A 132 -18.58 -1.82 -5.62
CA PRO A 132 -18.71 -3.25 -5.40
C PRO A 132 -19.40 -3.46 -4.05
N ALA A 133 -20.47 -4.28 -4.04
CA ALA A 133 -21.30 -4.49 -2.86
C ALA A 133 -20.41 -4.84 -1.65
N ARG A 134 -20.53 -4.04 -0.59
CA ARG A 134 -19.75 -4.22 0.63
C ARG A 134 -20.23 -5.49 1.32
N SER A 135 -19.46 -6.56 1.23
CA SER A 135 -19.78 -7.80 1.93
C SER A 135 -19.34 -7.70 3.39
N ALA A 136 -20.17 -8.12 4.34
CA ALA A 136 -19.76 -8.20 5.75
C ALA A 136 -18.44 -8.98 5.93
N ALA A 137 -18.19 -10.00 5.08
CA ALA A 137 -16.94 -10.75 5.06
C ALA A 137 -15.71 -9.88 4.69
N THR A 138 -15.87 -8.83 3.88
CA THR A 138 -14.76 -7.91 3.54
C THR A 138 -14.37 -7.01 4.70
N ASP A 139 -15.29 -6.66 5.61
CA ASP A 139 -14.97 -5.84 6.78
C ASP A 139 -14.29 -6.67 7.89
N TYR A 140 -14.69 -7.95 8.11
CA TYR A 140 -14.05 -8.83 9.11
C TYR A 140 -12.61 -9.22 8.76
N PHE A 141 -12.32 -9.39 7.47
CA PHE A 141 -10.97 -9.71 6.97
C PHE A 141 -10.30 -8.49 6.32
N ALA A 142 -10.70 -7.27 6.68
CA ALA A 142 -10.12 -6.06 6.09
C ALA A 142 -8.60 -5.98 6.35
N PRO A 143 -7.81 -5.32 5.48
CA PRO A 143 -6.36 -5.19 5.66
C PRO A 143 -5.94 -4.68 7.05
N SER A 144 -6.71 -3.78 7.64
CA SER A 144 -6.45 -3.22 8.98
C SER A 144 -6.61 -4.22 10.13
N THR A 145 -7.25 -5.37 9.89
CA THR A 145 -7.50 -6.40 10.92
C THR A 145 -6.38 -7.43 11.02
N ILE A 146 -5.40 -7.44 10.11
CA ILE A 146 -4.34 -8.46 10.08
C ILE A 146 -3.58 -8.56 11.40
N SER A 147 -3.25 -7.42 12.01
CA SER A 147 -2.56 -7.38 13.31
C SER A 147 -3.42 -7.98 14.41
N ILE A 148 -4.72 -7.69 14.43
CA ILE A 148 -5.66 -8.23 15.42
C ILE A 148 -5.69 -9.76 15.31
N TRP A 149 -5.86 -10.30 14.10
CA TRP A 149 -5.87 -11.75 13.86
C TRP A 149 -4.56 -12.42 14.24
N CYS A 150 -3.42 -11.81 13.93
CA CYS A 150 -2.09 -12.34 14.27
C CYS A 150 -1.90 -12.43 15.80
N TRP A 151 -2.19 -11.34 16.52
CA TRP A 151 -2.09 -11.32 17.98
C TRP A 151 -3.08 -12.28 18.63
N SER A 152 -4.36 -12.27 18.23
CA SER A 152 -5.38 -13.15 18.79
C SER A 152 -5.04 -14.63 18.58
N THR A 153 -4.56 -15.01 17.38
CA THR A 153 -4.18 -16.40 17.09
C THR A 153 -2.96 -16.84 17.89
N THR A 154 -1.96 -15.96 18.00
CA THR A 154 -0.74 -16.23 18.80
C THR A 154 -1.08 -16.40 20.28
N SER A 155 -1.88 -15.49 20.85
CA SER A 155 -2.33 -15.60 22.24
C SER A 155 -3.15 -16.86 22.48
N LEU A 156 -4.09 -17.18 21.58
CA LEU A 156 -4.92 -18.38 21.66
C LEU A 156 -4.09 -19.68 21.62
N PHE A 157 -3.05 -19.72 20.78
CA PHE A 157 -2.11 -20.84 20.72
C PHE A 157 -1.45 -21.08 22.09
N TRP A 158 -0.84 -20.05 22.67
CA TRP A 158 -0.13 -20.18 23.96
C TRP A 158 -1.07 -20.46 25.13
N ILE A 159 -2.26 -19.85 25.17
CA ILE A 159 -3.27 -20.12 26.20
C ILE A 159 -3.71 -21.59 26.15
N GLY A 160 -4.05 -22.10 24.96
CA GLY A 160 -4.49 -23.49 24.83
C GLY A 160 -3.37 -24.49 25.13
N LEU A 161 -2.12 -24.18 24.78
CA LEU A 161 -0.96 -24.99 25.17
C LEU A 161 -0.83 -25.06 26.70
N PHE A 162 -0.91 -23.91 27.37
CA PHE A 162 -0.82 -23.83 28.84
C PHE A 162 -1.96 -24.58 29.54
N VAL A 163 -3.21 -24.41 29.06
CA VAL A 163 -4.38 -25.16 29.56
C VAL A 163 -4.22 -26.66 29.32
N GLY A 164 -3.70 -27.07 28.17
CA GLY A 164 -3.39 -28.46 27.85
C GLY A 164 -2.39 -29.08 28.84
N LEU A 165 -1.31 -28.37 29.16
CA LEU A 165 -0.32 -28.80 30.16
C LEU A 165 -0.94 -28.98 31.56
N ILE A 166 -1.84 -28.07 31.96
CA ILE A 166 -2.56 -28.18 33.26
C ILE A 166 -3.48 -29.39 33.27
N LEU A 167 -4.25 -29.60 32.19
CA LEU A 167 -5.18 -30.72 32.08
C LEU A 167 -4.47 -32.07 32.09
N MET A 168 -3.24 -32.16 31.55
CA MET A 168 -2.44 -33.38 31.64
C MET A 168 -2.08 -33.75 33.08
N LYS A 169 -1.81 -32.75 33.93
CA LYS A 169 -1.49 -32.97 35.36
C LYS A 169 -2.71 -33.27 36.22
N ARG A 170 -3.93 -32.96 35.76
CA ARG A 170 -5.16 -33.19 36.52
C ARG A 170 -5.79 -34.54 36.17
N LEU A 171 -6.43 -35.15 37.18
CA LEU A 171 -7.26 -36.37 37.07
C LEU A 171 -8.61 -36.06 36.40
N VAL A 172 -8.59 -35.43 35.23
CA VAL A 172 -9.76 -35.17 34.39
C VAL A 172 -9.94 -36.34 33.40
N SER A 173 -11.18 -36.63 33.03
CA SER A 173 -11.50 -37.68 32.05
C SER A 173 -10.82 -37.45 30.70
N SER A 174 -10.48 -38.55 29.99
CA SER A 174 -9.83 -38.50 28.68
C SER A 174 -10.69 -37.79 27.62
N LEU A 175 -12.02 -37.96 27.69
CA LEU A 175 -12.97 -37.30 26.79
C LEU A 175 -12.89 -35.76 26.87
N ILE A 176 -12.85 -35.20 28.08
CA ILE A 176 -12.76 -33.74 28.25
C ILE A 176 -11.43 -33.22 27.68
N LYS A 177 -10.32 -33.93 27.92
CA LYS A 177 -9.01 -33.58 27.35
C LYS A 177 -9.06 -33.54 25.82
N PHE A 178 -9.70 -34.55 25.22
CA PHE A 178 -9.88 -34.62 23.76
C PHE A 178 -10.74 -33.47 23.22
N LEU A 179 -11.91 -33.21 23.82
CA LEU A 179 -12.81 -32.14 23.38
C LEU A 179 -12.17 -30.75 23.49
N VAL A 180 -11.44 -30.49 24.58
CA VAL A 180 -10.69 -29.23 24.74
C VAL A 180 -9.59 -29.11 23.68
N ALA A 181 -8.84 -30.19 23.42
CA ALA A 181 -7.80 -30.18 22.40
C ALA A 181 -8.36 -29.94 20.99
N VAL A 182 -9.45 -30.62 20.61
CA VAL A 182 -10.11 -30.43 19.30
C VAL A 182 -10.65 -29.01 19.14
N THR A 183 -11.30 -28.48 20.18
CA THR A 183 -11.83 -27.11 20.15
C THR A 183 -10.71 -26.09 20.02
N TRP A 184 -9.63 -26.25 20.79
CA TRP A 184 -8.45 -25.37 20.71
C TRP A 184 -7.82 -25.40 19.31
N LEU A 185 -7.56 -26.58 18.76
CA LEU A 185 -7.00 -26.73 17.41
C LEU A 185 -7.92 -26.12 16.34
N SER A 186 -9.23 -26.28 16.48
CA SER A 186 -10.21 -25.70 15.55
C SER A 186 -10.17 -24.16 15.57
N LEU A 187 -10.08 -23.57 16.77
CA LEU A 187 -9.98 -22.11 16.91
C LEU A 187 -8.64 -21.56 16.38
N VAL A 188 -7.53 -22.27 16.60
CA VAL A 188 -6.22 -21.90 16.03
C VAL A 188 -6.23 -22.01 14.50
N ALA A 189 -6.84 -23.06 13.95
CA ALA A 189 -6.99 -23.23 12.50
C ALA A 189 -7.83 -22.09 11.90
N PHE A 190 -8.93 -21.71 12.55
CA PHE A 190 -9.74 -20.57 12.14
C PHE A 190 -8.95 -19.25 12.20
N GLY A 191 -8.21 -18.99 13.28
CA GLY A 191 -7.38 -17.80 13.42
C GLY A 191 -6.27 -17.72 12.35
N SER A 192 -5.67 -18.86 12.01
CA SER A 192 -4.68 -18.97 10.93
C SER A 192 -5.30 -18.69 9.57
N TYR A 193 -6.48 -19.25 9.29
CA TYR A 193 -7.25 -18.95 8.08
C TYR A 193 -7.61 -17.46 8.01
N ALA A 194 -8.06 -16.86 9.11
CA ALA A 194 -8.41 -15.45 9.17
C ALA A 194 -7.20 -14.54 8.89
N THR A 195 -6.03 -14.89 9.45
CA THR A 195 -4.77 -14.19 9.20
C THR A 195 -4.37 -14.29 7.73
N TRP A 196 -4.38 -15.49 7.15
CA TRP A 196 -4.11 -15.71 5.72
C TRP A 196 -5.09 -14.91 4.84
N ARG A 197 -6.38 -14.92 5.19
CA ARG A 197 -7.41 -14.20 4.42
C ARG A 197 -7.20 -12.68 4.48
N ALA A 198 -6.87 -12.14 5.65
CA ALA A 198 -6.55 -10.73 5.82
C ALA A 198 -5.27 -10.35 5.05
N ASP A 199 -4.24 -11.20 5.08
CA ASP A 199 -3.01 -11.01 4.28
C ASP A 199 -3.29 -10.94 2.77
N GLN A 200 -4.12 -11.84 2.24
CA GLN A 200 -4.54 -11.75 0.84
C GLN A 200 -5.24 -10.42 0.50
N ASN A 201 -6.03 -9.87 1.44
CA ASN A 201 -6.67 -8.56 1.25
C ASN A 201 -5.67 -7.40 1.34
N VAL A 202 -4.65 -7.50 2.21
CA VAL A 202 -3.51 -6.56 2.23
C VAL A 202 -2.79 -6.57 0.88
N MET A 203 -2.54 -7.76 0.33
CA MET A 203 -1.89 -7.91 -0.96
C MET A 203 -2.73 -7.37 -2.13
N MET A 204 -4.06 -7.48 -2.06
CA MET A 204 -4.94 -6.82 -3.03
C MET A 204 -4.87 -5.29 -2.91
N LEU A 205 -4.85 -4.75 -1.69
CA LEU A 205 -4.75 -3.31 -1.45
C LEU A 205 -3.43 -2.72 -2.00
N PHE A 206 -2.30 -3.42 -1.88
CA PHE A 206 -1.03 -2.98 -2.45
C PHE A 206 -1.02 -2.88 -3.98
N ARG A 207 -1.87 -3.67 -4.65
CA ARG A 207 -2.00 -3.67 -6.11
C ARG A 207 -3.11 -2.74 -6.59
N GLU A 208 -3.80 -2.07 -5.66
CA GLU A 208 -4.93 -1.23 -5.97
C GLU A 208 -4.47 0.13 -6.51
N ALA A 209 -5.05 0.51 -7.63
CA ALA A 209 -4.88 1.82 -8.23
C ALA A 209 -6.24 2.41 -8.60
N VAL A 210 -6.29 3.73 -8.69
CA VAL A 210 -7.44 4.47 -9.19
C VAL A 210 -7.11 4.95 -10.60
N ALA A 211 -8.00 4.65 -11.55
CA ALA A 211 -7.90 5.19 -12.90
C ALA A 211 -8.19 6.70 -12.86
N VAL A 212 -7.29 7.50 -13.41
CA VAL A 212 -7.37 8.97 -13.40
C VAL A 212 -7.04 9.50 -14.78
N SER A 213 -7.81 10.50 -15.23
CA SER A 213 -7.54 11.19 -16.49
C SER A 213 -6.28 12.05 -16.45
N LEU A 214 -5.64 12.18 -17.61
CA LEU A 214 -4.41 12.96 -17.76
C LEU A 214 -4.68 14.46 -17.55
N PRO A 215 -3.69 15.23 -17.04
CA PRO A 215 -3.81 16.68 -16.90
C PRO A 215 -4.15 17.34 -18.24
N GLY A 216 -5.17 18.20 -18.27
CA GLY A 216 -5.60 18.91 -19.48
C GLY A 216 -6.65 18.17 -20.31
N ALA A 217 -7.02 16.94 -19.96
CA ALA A 217 -8.18 16.28 -20.56
C ALA A 217 -9.46 17.08 -20.25
N SER A 218 -10.28 17.34 -21.26
CA SER A 218 -11.53 18.10 -21.14
C SER A 218 -12.68 17.38 -21.84
N GLY A 219 -13.91 17.65 -21.38
CA GLY A 219 -15.10 16.97 -21.91
C GLY A 219 -15.10 15.46 -21.63
N ASP A 220 -15.50 14.66 -22.62
CA ASP A 220 -15.64 13.20 -22.48
C ASP A 220 -14.31 12.50 -22.17
N GLU A 221 -13.16 13.03 -22.61
CA GLU A 221 -11.84 12.49 -22.31
C GLU A 221 -11.44 12.61 -20.84
N ALA A 222 -11.96 13.62 -20.13
CA ALA A 222 -11.72 13.76 -18.69
C ALA A 222 -12.40 12.64 -17.87
N SER A 223 -13.43 12.02 -18.45
CA SER A 223 -14.26 11.01 -17.78
C SER A 223 -13.80 9.57 -18.03
N LYS A 224 -12.94 9.34 -19.04
CA LYS A 224 -12.57 7.99 -19.50
C LYS A 224 -11.07 7.77 -19.49
N VAL A 225 -10.65 6.56 -19.11
CA VAL A 225 -9.27 6.11 -19.13
C VAL A 225 -9.17 4.87 -20.02
N ALA A 226 -8.31 4.91 -21.02
CA ALA A 226 -8.14 3.83 -21.99
C ALA A 226 -7.26 2.71 -21.43
N LEU A 227 -7.80 1.50 -21.40
CA LEU A 227 -7.01 0.28 -21.25
C LEU A 227 -6.64 -0.21 -22.66
N ARG A 228 -5.36 -0.42 -22.90
CA ARG A 228 -4.81 -0.78 -24.22
C ARG A 228 -4.49 -2.27 -24.28
N ARG A 229 -4.57 -2.86 -25.48
CA ARG A 229 -4.25 -4.29 -25.67
C ARG A 229 -2.78 -4.60 -25.37
N TYR A 230 -1.89 -3.68 -25.75
CA TYR A 230 -0.45 -3.74 -25.51
C TYR A 230 0.03 -2.44 -24.87
N ALA A 231 1.15 -2.50 -24.15
CA ALA A 231 1.77 -1.31 -23.58
C ALA A 231 2.31 -0.40 -24.71
N GLY A 232 1.93 0.88 -24.68
CA GLY A 232 2.35 1.88 -25.66
C GLY A 232 1.19 2.77 -26.12
N ASP A 233 1.47 4.06 -26.31
CA ASP A 233 0.46 5.08 -26.57
C ASP A 233 -0.26 4.90 -27.92
N SER A 234 0.42 4.34 -28.92
CA SER A 234 -0.12 4.10 -30.26
C SER A 234 -1.02 2.87 -30.37
N ASN A 235 -1.16 2.08 -29.31
CA ASN A 235 -1.96 0.86 -29.34
C ASN A 235 -3.43 1.14 -29.08
N GLU A 236 -4.30 0.42 -29.79
CA GLU A 236 -5.75 0.53 -29.64
C GLU A 236 -6.23 0.14 -28.23
N ALA A 237 -7.21 0.91 -27.75
CA ALA A 237 -7.89 0.66 -26.49
C ALA A 237 -8.82 -0.54 -26.63
N ASN A 238 -8.64 -1.56 -25.79
CA ASN A 238 -9.53 -2.72 -25.75
C ASN A 238 -10.69 -2.55 -24.76
N ALA A 239 -10.55 -1.65 -23.78
CA ALA A 239 -11.59 -1.32 -22.82
C ALA A 239 -11.42 0.13 -22.33
N GLN A 240 -12.49 0.69 -21.77
CA GLN A 240 -12.47 2.03 -21.17
C GLN A 240 -12.96 1.96 -19.72
N LEU A 241 -12.21 2.61 -18.83
CA LEU A 241 -12.54 2.81 -17.43
C LEU A 241 -13.13 4.20 -17.23
N ILE A 242 -13.95 4.37 -16.22
CA ILE A 242 -14.39 5.69 -15.79
C ILE A 242 -13.30 6.28 -14.86
N SER A 243 -12.98 7.57 -14.99
CA SER A 243 -12.08 8.26 -14.07
C SER A 243 -12.60 8.15 -12.63
N GLY A 244 -11.83 7.56 -11.73
CA GLY A 244 -12.23 7.19 -10.38
C GLY A 244 -12.53 5.70 -10.17
N GLU A 245 -12.59 4.90 -11.25
CA GLU A 245 -12.79 3.45 -11.17
C GLU A 245 -11.57 2.78 -10.52
N ILE A 246 -11.85 1.82 -9.63
CA ILE A 246 -10.81 1.07 -8.92
C ILE A 246 -10.34 -0.07 -9.83
N VAL A 247 -9.03 -0.19 -9.97
CA VAL A 247 -8.38 -1.28 -10.70
C VAL A 247 -7.36 -1.98 -9.82
N HIS A 248 -7.09 -3.24 -10.15
CA HIS A 248 -6.02 -4.01 -9.55
C HIS A 248 -4.95 -4.29 -10.61
N ILE A 249 -3.70 -4.00 -10.27
CA ILE A 249 -2.55 -4.31 -11.11
C ILE A 249 -2.24 -5.80 -10.99
N ASP A 250 -2.10 -6.47 -12.14
CA ASP A 250 -1.74 -7.88 -12.22
C ASP A 250 -0.33 -8.10 -11.65
N LEU A 251 -0.08 -9.31 -11.14
CA LEU A 251 1.28 -9.72 -10.81
C LEU A 251 1.94 -10.46 -11.99
N ASP A 252 3.27 -10.39 -12.05
CA ASP A 252 4.09 -11.23 -12.90
C ASP A 252 4.37 -12.59 -12.25
N GLN A 253 5.22 -13.41 -12.90
CA GLN A 253 5.59 -14.74 -12.40
C GLN A 253 6.44 -14.66 -11.11
N GLU A 254 7.07 -13.52 -10.83
CA GLU A 254 7.87 -13.28 -9.63
C GLU A 254 7.06 -12.64 -8.49
N SER A 255 5.73 -12.55 -8.63
CA SER A 255 4.84 -11.87 -7.69
C SER A 255 5.09 -10.37 -7.54
N LYS A 256 5.71 -9.72 -8.53
CA LYS A 256 5.85 -8.25 -8.60
C LYS A 256 4.75 -7.65 -9.47
N LEU A 257 4.52 -6.34 -9.33
CA LEU A 257 3.57 -5.62 -10.17
C LEU A 257 3.96 -5.79 -11.65
N LYS A 258 3.05 -6.35 -12.44
CA LYS A 258 3.26 -6.59 -13.86
C LYS A 258 3.32 -5.27 -14.60
N GLN A 259 4.54 -4.89 -14.96
CA GLN A 259 4.84 -3.64 -15.62
C GLN A 259 5.64 -3.84 -16.89
N HIS A 260 5.52 -2.89 -17.80
CA HIS A 260 6.33 -2.78 -19.01
C HIS A 260 6.92 -1.37 -19.08
N ARG A 261 8.17 -1.26 -19.50
CA ARG A 261 8.83 0.03 -19.72
C ARG A 261 9.07 0.20 -21.21
N THR A 262 8.52 1.28 -21.75
CA THR A 262 8.63 1.61 -23.17
C THR A 262 9.92 2.41 -23.43
N ALA A 263 10.31 2.57 -24.70
CA ALA A 263 11.54 3.27 -25.11
C ALA A 263 11.61 4.74 -24.64
N ASP A 264 10.46 5.37 -24.43
CA ASP A 264 10.32 6.73 -23.87
C ASP A 264 10.46 6.77 -22.33
N ASN A 265 10.83 5.65 -21.70
CA ASN A 265 10.93 5.48 -20.26
C ASN A 265 9.60 5.56 -19.50
N SER A 266 8.46 5.50 -20.20
CA SER A 266 7.13 5.42 -19.58
C SER A 266 6.90 4.05 -18.95
N ILE A 267 6.29 4.03 -17.76
CA ILE A 267 5.92 2.80 -17.07
C ILE A 267 4.45 2.51 -17.34
N TRP A 268 4.18 1.28 -17.76
CA TRP A 268 2.86 0.76 -18.04
C TRP A 268 2.54 -0.38 -17.09
N TYR A 269 1.32 -0.41 -16.56
CA TYR A 269 0.82 -1.49 -15.72
C TYR A 269 -0.28 -2.26 -16.44
N LEU A 270 -0.25 -3.58 -16.33
CA LEU A 270 -1.38 -4.41 -16.75
C LEU A 270 -2.38 -4.43 -15.60
N ALA A 271 -3.59 -3.90 -15.81
CA ALA A 271 -4.60 -3.79 -14.78
C ALA A 271 -5.94 -4.41 -15.18
N ARG A 272 -6.75 -4.74 -14.17
CA ARG A 272 -8.12 -5.21 -14.32
C ARG A 272 -9.08 -4.37 -13.49
N SER A 273 -10.28 -4.12 -14.00
CA SER A 273 -11.33 -3.46 -13.22
C SER A 273 -11.67 -4.28 -11.99
N GLY A 274 -11.93 -3.61 -10.86
CA GLY A 274 -12.34 -4.25 -9.61
C GLY A 274 -13.67 -5.00 -9.71
N THR A 275 -14.53 -4.69 -10.69
CA THR A 275 -15.80 -5.40 -10.94
C THR A 275 -15.63 -6.63 -11.84
N GLY A 276 -14.45 -6.84 -12.41
CA GLY A 276 -14.21 -7.82 -13.46
C GLY A 276 -14.60 -7.31 -14.85
N GLY A 277 -14.25 -8.06 -15.90
CA GLY A 277 -14.71 -7.78 -17.27
C GLY A 277 -13.84 -6.82 -18.11
N LYS A 278 -13.10 -5.88 -17.49
CA LYS A 278 -12.15 -5.01 -18.20
C LYS A 278 -10.71 -5.34 -17.81
N LYS A 279 -9.82 -5.50 -18.81
CA LYS A 279 -8.39 -5.78 -18.61
C LYS A 279 -7.58 -5.12 -19.72
N GLY A 280 -6.48 -4.47 -19.38
CA GLY A 280 -5.53 -3.96 -20.37
C GLY A 280 -4.41 -3.14 -19.74
N TRP A 281 -3.57 -2.56 -20.58
CA TRP A 281 -2.42 -1.76 -20.20
C TRP A 281 -2.78 -0.29 -20.10
N ALA A 282 -2.34 0.37 -19.03
CA ALA A 282 -2.40 1.82 -18.90
C ALA A 282 -1.14 2.35 -18.23
N THR A 283 -0.85 3.63 -18.43
CA THR A 283 0.37 4.26 -17.93
C THR A 283 0.31 4.46 -16.41
N SER A 284 1.46 4.60 -15.76
CA SER A 284 1.56 4.98 -14.35
C SER A 284 1.01 6.38 -14.05
N LYS A 285 0.79 7.21 -15.08
CA LYS A 285 0.13 8.52 -14.96
C LYS A 285 -1.40 8.39 -14.95
N GLU A 286 -1.93 7.41 -15.66
CA GLU A 286 -3.36 7.08 -15.71
C GLU A 286 -3.79 6.18 -14.54
N LEU A 287 -2.90 5.34 -14.01
CA LEU A 287 -3.16 4.45 -12.88
C LEU A 287 -2.38 4.89 -11.65
N LEU A 288 -3.03 5.70 -10.82
CA LEU A 288 -2.43 6.21 -9.59
C LEU A 288 -2.68 5.24 -8.44
N ARG A 289 -1.60 4.73 -7.85
CA ARG A 289 -1.66 3.79 -6.73
C ARG A 289 -2.19 4.47 -5.46
N VAL A 290 -2.94 3.69 -4.68
CA VAL A 290 -3.45 4.16 -3.37
C VAL A 290 -2.36 4.06 -2.30
N LEU A 291 -1.58 2.99 -2.32
CA LEU A 291 -0.37 2.84 -1.52
C LEU A 291 0.83 3.05 -2.43
N ASP A 292 1.72 3.98 -2.10
CA ASP A 292 2.96 4.27 -2.83
C ASP A 292 4.15 3.45 -2.28
#